data_AF-G0JPC5-F1
#
_entry.id   AF-G0JPC5-F1
#
_cell.length_a   1.000
_cell.length_b   1.000
_cell.length_c   1.000
_cell.angle_alpha   90.00
_cell.angle_beta   90.00
_cell.angle_gamma   90.00
#
_symmetry.space_group_name_H-M   'P 1'
#
loop_
_entity.id
_entity.type
_entity.pdbx_description
1 polymer ?
#
loop_
_entity_poly.entity_id
_entity_poly.type
_entity_poly.pdbx_seq_one_letter_code
_entity_poly.pdbx_strand_id
1 'polypeptide(L)' 'MHLHTAGFPHPELIGAFRQFGPFGISYQILKEGHDTEKGWTVEIEVPQTGERLEYPLKDALDDPEAR' A
#
# COMPACT_ATOMS: atom_id res chain seq x y z
N MET A 1 -16.82 -9.13 -4.69
CA MET A 1 -17.05 -7.97 -3.79
C MET A 1 -15.81 -7.86 -2.94
N HIS A 2 -14.96 -6.84 -3.15
CA HIS A 2 -13.81 -6.60 -2.27
C HIS A 2 -14.38 -6.06 -0.95
N LEU A 3 -14.29 -6.88 0.10
CA LEU A 3 -14.68 -6.50 1.45
C LEU A 3 -13.62 -5.54 1.96
N HIS A 4 -13.82 -4.24 1.80
CA HIS A 4 -13.02 -3.27 2.54
C HIS A 4 -13.26 -3.49 4.02
N THR A 5 -12.18 -3.71 4.78
CA THR A 5 -12.23 -3.79 6.24
C THR A 5 -12.84 -2.49 6.75
N ALA A 6 -13.98 -2.60 7.45
CA ALA A 6 -14.69 -1.45 7.98
C ALA A 6 -13.76 -0.66 8.92
N GLY A 7 -13.33 0.53 8.48
CA GLY A 7 -12.43 1.40 9.24
C GLY A 7 -11.09 1.74 8.57
N PHE A 8 -10.76 1.15 7.41
CA PHE A 8 -9.55 1.56 6.68
C PHE A 8 -9.66 3.03 6.22
N PRO A 9 -8.69 3.90 6.58
CA PRO A 9 -8.85 5.35 6.40
C PRO A 9 -8.64 5.86 4.97
N HIS A 10 -8.04 5.06 4.07
CA HIS A 10 -7.62 5.50 2.74
C HIS A 10 -8.01 4.54 1.60
N PRO A 11 -9.30 4.19 1.42
CA PRO A 11 -9.74 3.25 0.39
C PRO A 11 -9.36 3.69 -1.04
N GLU A 12 -9.17 4.99 -1.28
CA GLU A 12 -8.72 5.56 -2.55
C GLU A 12 -7.32 5.13 -2.98
N LEU A 13 -6.49 4.64 -2.05
CA LEU A 13 -5.15 4.12 -2.37
C LEU A 13 -5.18 2.71 -2.95
N ILE A 14 -6.28 1.96 -2.78
CA ILE A 14 -6.35 0.60 -3.29
C ILE A 14 -6.36 0.62 -4.82
N GLY A 15 -5.37 -0.03 -5.43
CA GLY A 15 -5.08 -0.01 -6.86
C GLY A 15 -4.09 1.07 -7.29
N ALA A 16 -3.70 1.99 -6.39
CA ALA A 16 -2.72 3.02 -6.69
C ALA A 16 -1.30 2.46 -6.80
N PHE A 17 -0.49 3.07 -7.66
CA PHE A 17 0.92 2.78 -7.79
C PHE A 17 1.74 3.85 -7.07
N ARG A 18 2.63 3.39 -6.19
CA ARG A 18 3.56 4.21 -5.42
C ARG A 18 4.97 3.74 -5.70
N GLN A 19 5.95 4.50 -5.23
CA GLN A 19 7.35 4.19 -5.41
C GLN A 19 8.08 4.31 -4.08
N PHE A 20 8.92 3.34 -3.74
CA PHE A 20 9.68 3.37 -2.48
C PHE A 20 10.66 4.56 -2.46
N GLY A 21 10.25 5.68 -1.88
CA GLY A 21 10.95 6.95 -2.00
C GLY A 21 11.19 7.41 -3.46
N PRO A 22 11.98 8.47 -3.66
CA PRO A 22 12.14 9.12 -4.96
C PRO A 22 12.90 8.30 -6.01
N PHE A 23 13.63 7.26 -5.61
CA PHE A 23 14.49 6.46 -6.50
C PHE A 23 14.26 4.95 -6.37
N GLY A 24 13.32 4.50 -5.54
CA GLY A 24 13.04 3.07 -5.40
C GLY A 24 12.20 2.51 -6.53
N ILE A 25 11.89 1.23 -6.40
CA ILE A 25 11.03 0.52 -7.34
C ILE A 25 9.56 0.84 -7.07
N SER A 26 8.74 0.73 -8.12
CA SER A 26 7.30 0.91 -8.00
C SER A 26 6.64 -0.32 -7.38
N TYR A 27 5.58 -0.08 -6.63
CA TYR A 27 4.69 -1.09 -6.08
C TYR A 27 3.23 -0.67 -6.23
N GLN A 28 2.33 -1.65 -6.25
CA GLN A 28 0.89 -1.43 -6.27
C GLN A 28 0.31 -1.76 -4.90
N ILE A 29 -0.59 -0.91 -4.40
CA ILE A 29 -1.37 -1.20 -3.21
C ILE A 29 -2.55 -2.10 -3.62
N LEU A 30 -2.61 -3.33 -3.12
CA LEU A 30 -3.59 -4.32 -3.56
C LEU A 30 -4.89 -4.29 -2.75
N LYS A 31 -4.78 -4.14 -1.44
CA LYS A 31 -5.90 -4.12 -0.49
C LYS A 31 -5.42 -3.59 0.86
N GLU A 32 -6.36 -3.27 1.73
CA GLU A 32 -6.06 -2.95 3.12
C GLU A 32 -5.46 -4.16 3.85
N GLY A 33 -4.55 -3.87 4.80
CA GLY A 33 -3.97 -4.85 5.70
C GLY A 33 -4.69 -4.82 7.05
N HIS A 34 -3.91 -4.74 8.12
CA HIS A 34 -4.40 -4.79 9.49
C HIS A 34 -4.29 -3.44 10.19
N ASP A 35 -5.22 -3.16 11.10
CA ASP A 35 -5.05 -2.11 12.10
C ASP A 35 -4.15 -2.65 13.22
N THR A 36 -3.05 -1.96 13.49
CA THR A 36 -2.07 -2.36 14.51
C THR A 36 -1.88 -1.23 15.52
N GLU A 37 -1.23 -1.52 16.66
CA GLU A 37 -0.88 -0.48 17.64
C GLU A 37 0.00 0.64 17.05
N LYS A 38 0.64 0.40 15.90
CA LYS A 38 1.50 1.37 15.18
C LYS A 38 0.77 2.07 14.04
N GLY A 39 -0.51 1.80 13.84
CA GLY A 39 -1.33 2.26 12.72
C GLY A 39 -1.59 1.16 11.69
N TRP A 40 -2.32 1.55 10.64
CA TRP A 40 -2.74 0.66 9.57
C TRP A 40 -1.60 0.18 8.68
N THR A 41 -1.77 -1.00 8.12
CA THR A 41 -0.95 -1.55 7.04
C THR A 41 -1.76 -1.76 5.76
N VAL A 42 -1.05 -2.00 4.66
CA VAL A 42 -1.60 -2.36 3.34
C VAL A 42 -0.84 -3.58 2.79
N GLU A 43 -1.51 -4.42 2.01
CA GLU A 43 -0.82 -5.43 1.21
C GLU A 43 -0.40 -4.79 -0.11
N ILE A 44 0.91 -4.85 -0.41
CA ILE A 44 1.47 -4.33 -1.66
C ILE A 44 2.03 -5.46 -2.52
N GLU A 45 2.11 -5.22 -3.82
CA GLU A 45 2.84 -6.06 -4.77
C GLU A 45 3.88 -5.23 -5.50
N VAL A 46 5.09 -5.78 -5.65
CA VAL A 46 6.14 -5.24 -6.51
C VAL A 46 6.00 -5.87 -7.91
N PRO A 47 5.49 -5.16 -8.94
CA PRO A 47 5.16 -5.78 -10.23
C PRO A 47 6.37 -6.39 -10.96
N GLN A 48 7.57 -5.86 -10.68
CA GLN A 48 8.82 -6.31 -11.29
C GLN A 48 9.23 -7.71 -10.84
N THR A 49 8.87 -8.09 -9.61
CA THR A 49 9.28 -9.36 -8.99
C THR A 49 8.10 -10.28 -8.67
N GLY A 50 6.88 -9.73 -8.60
CA GLY A 50 5.70 -10.41 -8.09
C GLY A 50 5.71 -10.60 -6.56
N GLU A 51 6.67 -9.99 -5.86
CA GLU A 51 6.76 -10.08 -4.40
C GLU A 51 5.58 -9.35 -3.75
N ARG A 52 4.96 -10.00 -2.77
CA ARG A 52 3.87 -9.43 -1.97
C ARG A 52 4.28 -9.37 -0.51
N LEU A 53 4.01 -8.23 0.11
CA LEU A 53 4.32 -8.00 1.50
C LEU A 53 3.33 -7.03 2.14
N GLU A 54 3.27 -7.07 3.46
CA GLU A 54 2.56 -6.08 4.26
C GLU A 54 3.45 -4.86 4.47
N TYR A 55 2.91 -3.66 4.22
CA TYR A 55 3.64 -2.40 4.27
C TYR A 55 2.91 -1.36 5.11
N PRO A 56 3.60 -0.53 5.91
CA PRO A 56 2.94 0.49 6.73
C PRO A 56 2.22 1.52 5.87
N LEU A 57 0.95 1.80 6.18
CA LEU A 57 0.16 2.78 5.44
C LEU A 57 0.78 4.18 5.47
N LYS A 58 1.34 4.56 6.63
CA LYS A 58 2.04 5.84 6.80
C LYS A 58 3.19 6.03 5.82
N ASP A 59 3.95 4.98 5.55
CA ASP A 59 5.11 5.05 4.66
C ASP A 59 4.61 5.10 3.20
N ALA A 60 3.53 4.37 2.88
CA ALA A 60 2.89 4.43 1.56
C ALA A 60 2.27 5.79 1.22
N LEU A 61 1.80 6.53 2.23
CA LEU A 61 1.29 7.89 2.08
C LEU A 61 2.40 8.91 1.82
N ASP A 62 3.56 8.72 2.44
CA ASP A 62 4.74 9.57 2.27
C ASP A 62 5.47 9.28 0.95
N ASP A 63 5.34 8.07 0.42
CA ASP A 63 5.92 7.66 -0.86
C ASP A 63 5.30 8.41 -2.05
N PRO A 64 6.15 8.89 -3.00
CA PRO A 64 5.64 9.57 -4.19
C PRO A 64 4.81 8.63 -5.07
N GLU A 65 3.90 9.22 -5.84
CA GLU A 65 3.18 8.50 -6.88
C GLU A 65 4.18 8.01 -7.94
N ALA A 66 4.02 6.75 -8.37
CA ALA A 66 4.87 6.21 -9.43
C ALA A 66 4.57 6.91 -10.77
N ARG A 67 5.61 7.25 -11.52
CA ARG A 67 5.52 7.85 -12.86
C ARG A 67 5.40 6.82 -13.98
#